data_AF-A0A7S2YXD8-F1
#
_entry.id   AF-A0A7S2YXD8-F1
#
_cell.length_a   1.000
_cell.length_b   1.000
_cell.length_c   1.000
_cell.angle_alpha   90.00
_cell.angle_beta   90.00
_cell.angle_gamma   90.00
#
_symmetry.space_group_name_H-M   'P 1'
#
loop_
_entity.id
_entity.type
_entity.pdbx_description
1 polymer ?
#
loop_
_entity_poly.entity_id
_entity_poly.type
_entity_poly.pdbx_seq_one_letter_code
_entity_poly.pdbx_strand_id
1 'polypeptide(L)'
;LCCCLLVYLLLNTVVALRFKPEQIEDVITLNFQNFRAHEVSVFLELFPVCTLGASFPIIACTLRNNLQTLILLSKGSTAQQGGAGKAAGAWRFVEKVVMPLVVLILPLMVAYVTQNVEMLVSITGSYGGCAIEFIIPTLLVMAARKKIAGYAQSGEVSGMMLQSKFSMGVLSKPFVVYLILGWSALCLILVTINNMEKLDK
;
A
#
# COMPACT_ATOMS: atom_id res chain seq x y z
N LEU A 1 10.69 -9.75 -11.37
CA LEU A 1 10.72 -10.39 -10.04
C LEU A 1 12.07 -11.05 -9.76
N CYS A 2 12.53 -12.02 -10.56
CA CYS A 2 13.82 -12.68 -10.33
C CYS A 2 15.02 -11.72 -10.27
N CYS A 3 15.13 -10.75 -11.18
CA CYS A 3 16.23 -9.77 -11.13
C CYS A 3 16.19 -8.92 -9.86
N CYS A 4 15.00 -8.49 -9.42
CA CYS A 4 14.85 -7.73 -8.18
C CYS A 4 15.29 -8.57 -6.98
N LEU A 5 14.84 -9.82 -6.90
CA LEU A 5 15.22 -10.75 -5.83
C LEU A 5 16.73 -10.98 -5.80
N LEU A 6 17.37 -11.18 -6.97
CA LEU A 6 18.82 -11.31 -7.06
C LEU A 6 19.53 -10.07 -6.52
N VAL A 7 19.10 -8.86 -6.90
CA VAL A 7 19.70 -7.62 -6.39
C VAL A 7 19.53 -7.50 -4.88
N TYR A 8 18.34 -7.77 -4.33
CA TYR A 8 18.10 -7.73 -2.89
C TYR A 8 18.95 -8.75 -2.13
N LEU A 9 19.04 -9.99 -2.63
CA LEU A 9 19.85 -11.04 -2.01
C LEU A 9 21.35 -10.70 -2.05
N LEU A 10 21.84 -10.19 -3.19
CA LEU A 10 23.24 -9.78 -3.33
C LEU A 10 23.57 -8.65 -2.36
N LEU A 11 22.73 -7.60 -2.29
CA LEU A 11 22.93 -6.48 -1.37
C LEU A 11 22.93 -6.95 0.09
N ASN A 12 21.92 -7.73 0.51
CA ASN A 12 21.85 -8.25 1.87
C ASN A 12 23.06 -9.12 2.23
N THR A 13 23.55 -9.94 1.29
CA THR A 13 24.73 -10.78 1.52
C THR A 13 26.00 -9.94 1.67
N VAL A 14 26.19 -8.93 0.82
CA VAL A 14 27.36 -8.02 0.92
C VAL A 14 27.37 -7.28 2.26
N VAL A 15 26.21 -6.82 2.72
CA VAL A 15 26.07 -6.12 4.00
C VAL A 15 26.35 -7.04 5.17
N ALA A 16 25.75 -8.24 5.17
CA ALA A 16 25.95 -9.24 6.22
C ALA A 16 27.42 -9.69 6.34
N LEU A 17 28.17 -9.70 5.23
CA LEU A 17 29.61 -10.00 5.24
C LEU A 17 30.47 -8.82 5.70
N ARG A 18 29.97 -7.58 5.59
CA ARG A 18 30.77 -6.37 5.83
C ARG A 18 30.57 -5.76 7.21
N PHE A 19 29.36 -5.80 7.77
CA PHE A 19 29.00 -5.13 9.01
C PHE A 19 28.59 -6.11 10.11
N LYS A 20 28.89 -5.75 11.37
CA LYS A 20 28.34 -6.45 12.53
C LYS A 20 26.90 -6.00 12.77
N PRO A 21 26.03 -6.85 13.36
CA PRO A 21 24.61 -6.53 13.57
C PRO A 21 24.36 -5.22 14.33
N GLU A 22 25.27 -4.86 15.23
CA GLU A 22 25.14 -3.69 16.12
C GLU A 22 25.51 -2.35 15.45
N GLN A 23 25.98 -2.36 14.21
CA GLN A 23 26.47 -1.16 13.49
C GLN A 23 25.63 -0.83 12.25
N ILE A 24 24.46 -1.45 12.07
CA ILE A 24 23.63 -1.29 10.88
C ILE A 24 22.53 -0.27 11.19
N GLU A 25 22.65 0.91 10.61
CA GLU A 25 21.58 1.91 10.58
C GLU A 25 20.38 1.44 9.73
N ASP A 26 19.17 1.88 10.09
CA ASP A 26 17.90 1.62 9.38
C ASP A 26 17.99 1.89 7.87
N VAL A 27 18.74 2.95 7.50
CA VAL A 27 19.01 3.31 6.12
C VAL A 27 20.48 3.00 5.82
N ILE A 28 20.70 2.01 4.96
CA ILE A 28 22.03 1.51 4.61
C ILE A 28 23.03 2.58 4.16
N THR A 29 22.55 3.66 3.55
CA THR A 29 23.41 4.76 3.07
C THR A 29 24.03 5.56 4.23
N LEU A 30 23.37 5.59 5.40
CA LEU A 30 23.88 6.27 6.61
C LEU A 30 25.12 5.56 7.18
N ASN A 31 25.24 4.25 6.99
CA ASN A 31 26.43 3.49 7.41
C ASN A 31 27.74 3.94 6.73
N PHE A 32 27.64 4.75 5.67
CA PHE A 32 28.79 5.25 4.91
C PHE A 32 29.12 6.75 5.16
N GLN A 33 28.49 7.39 6.15
CA GLN A 33 28.67 8.83 6.44
C GLN A 33 30.10 9.26 6.81
N ASN A 34 30.92 8.33 7.32
CA ASN A 34 32.30 8.60 7.74
C ASN A 34 33.34 8.06 6.73
N PHE A 35 32.96 7.91 5.46
CA PHE A 35 33.86 7.37 4.45
C PHE A 35 35.02 8.33 4.12
N ARG A 36 36.19 7.77 3.82
CA ARG A 36 37.45 8.53 3.60
C ARG A 36 37.37 9.57 2.48
N ALA A 37 36.45 9.42 1.54
CA ALA A 37 36.17 10.36 0.46
C ALA A 37 34.90 11.15 0.78
N HIS A 38 35.07 12.39 1.24
CA HIS A 38 33.97 13.25 1.68
C HIS A 38 32.89 13.44 0.61
N GLU A 39 33.31 13.66 -0.65
CA GLU A 39 32.40 13.85 -1.80
C GLU A 39 31.46 12.65 -2.02
N VAL A 40 31.99 11.43 -1.90
CA VAL A 40 31.21 10.19 -2.11
C VAL A 40 30.24 9.97 -0.96
N SER A 41 30.65 10.31 0.27
CA SER A 41 29.81 10.22 1.46
C SER A 41 28.61 11.16 1.37
N VAL A 42 28.85 12.43 1.03
CA VAL A 42 27.80 13.44 0.85
C VAL A 42 26.84 13.02 -0.28
N PHE A 43 27.37 12.53 -1.40
CA PHE A 43 26.53 12.03 -2.50
C PHE A 43 25.66 10.84 -2.09
N LEU A 44 26.21 9.85 -1.37
CA LEU A 44 25.48 8.68 -0.91
C LEU A 44 24.37 9.02 0.09
N GLU A 45 24.59 10.00 0.96
CA GLU A 45 23.57 10.48 1.90
C GLU A 45 22.46 11.28 1.22
N LEU A 46 22.81 12.14 0.26
CA LEU A 46 21.83 12.95 -0.46
C LEU A 46 21.04 12.16 -1.50
N PHE A 47 21.57 11.05 -2.00
CA PHE A 47 20.96 10.28 -3.08
C PHE A 47 19.52 9.81 -2.75
N PRO A 48 19.26 9.16 -1.60
CA PRO A 48 17.89 8.83 -1.19
C PRO A 48 17.00 10.07 -1.03
N VAL A 49 17.53 11.16 -0.47
CA VAL A 49 16.77 12.40 -0.25
C VAL A 49 16.32 13.02 -1.58
N CYS A 50 17.22 13.12 -2.55
CA CYS A 50 16.92 13.60 -3.89
C CYS A 50 15.91 12.68 -4.61
N THR A 51 16.07 11.37 -4.48
CA THR A 51 15.18 10.37 -5.10
C THR A 51 13.77 10.44 -4.51
N LEU A 52 13.65 10.53 -3.18
CA LEU A 52 12.39 10.69 -2.47
C LEU A 52 11.75 12.04 -2.80
N GLY A 53 12.53 13.12 -2.80
CA GLY A 53 12.07 14.47 -3.13
C GLY A 53 11.52 14.58 -4.57
N ALA A 54 12.15 13.93 -5.54
CA ALA A 54 11.69 13.90 -6.93
C ALA A 54 10.41 13.06 -7.10
N SER A 55 10.27 11.98 -6.34
CA SER A 55 9.13 11.06 -6.43
C SER A 55 7.92 11.53 -5.62
N PHE A 56 8.14 12.29 -4.55
CA PHE A 56 7.10 12.73 -3.62
C PHE A 56 5.95 13.50 -4.28
N PRO A 57 6.17 14.49 -5.18
CA PRO A 57 5.08 15.20 -5.84
C PRO A 57 4.18 14.30 -6.69
N ILE A 58 4.76 13.30 -7.35
CA ILE A 58 4.02 12.36 -8.21
C ILE A 58 3.11 11.48 -7.34
N ILE A 59 3.63 10.96 -6.23
CA ILE A 59 2.87 10.15 -5.27
C ILE A 59 1.77 10.99 -4.63
N ALA A 60 2.08 12.22 -4.21
CA ALA A 60 1.12 13.16 -3.63
C ALA A 60 -0.03 13.48 -4.60
N CYS A 61 0.27 13.77 -5.87
CA CYS A 61 -0.76 14.01 -6.89
C CYS A 61 -1.69 12.81 -7.07
N THR A 62 -1.11 11.60 -7.09
CA THR A 62 -1.88 10.35 -7.20
C THR A 62 -2.79 10.14 -5.99
N LEU A 63 -2.27 10.33 -4.76
CA LEU A 63 -3.07 10.23 -3.54
C LEU A 63 -4.22 11.24 -3.52
N ARG A 64 -3.95 12.48 -3.95
CA ARG A 64 -4.98 13.53 -4.09
C ARG A 64 -6.13 13.08 -4.98
N ASN A 65 -5.82 12.56 -6.17
CA ASN A 65 -6.83 12.12 -7.13
C ASN A 65 -7.60 10.89 -6.63
N ASN A 66 -6.92 9.96 -5.97
CA ASN A 66 -7.55 8.78 -5.37
C ASN A 66 -8.52 9.17 -4.25
N LEU A 67 -8.11 10.08 -3.35
CA LEU A 67 -8.95 10.56 -2.26
C LEU A 67 -10.15 11.36 -2.77
N GLN A 68 -9.96 12.20 -3.80
CA GLN A 68 -11.07 12.90 -4.45
C GLN A 68 -12.11 11.94 -5.02
N THR A 69 -11.65 10.91 -5.72
CA THR A 69 -12.52 9.86 -6.26
C THR A 69 -13.27 9.14 -5.14
N LEU A 70 -12.59 8.79 -4.04
CA LEU A 70 -13.20 8.15 -2.87
C LEU A 70 -14.29 9.04 -2.23
N ILE A 71 -14.03 10.34 -2.07
CA ILE A 71 -15.02 11.28 -1.52
C ILE A 71 -16.20 11.46 -2.47
N LEU A 72 -15.97 11.53 -3.78
CA LEU A 72 -17.05 11.60 -4.77
C LEU A 72 -17.91 10.34 -4.78
N LEU A 73 -17.30 9.16 -4.72
CA LEU A 73 -17.98 7.88 -4.59
C LEU A 73 -18.80 7.80 -3.30
N SER A 74 -18.22 8.22 -2.17
CA SER A 74 -18.90 8.26 -0.87
C SER A 74 -20.10 9.22 -0.85
N LYS A 75 -20.02 10.33 -1.60
CA LYS A 75 -21.12 11.31 -1.76
C LYS A 75 -22.19 10.88 -2.77
N GLY A 76 -21.95 9.80 -3.51
CA GLY A 76 -22.77 9.28 -4.62
C GLY A 76 -24.12 8.63 -4.27
N SER A 77 -24.70 8.93 -3.09
CA SER A 77 -26.08 8.59 -2.73
C SER A 77 -26.90 9.77 -2.18
N THR A 78 -26.33 10.99 -2.08
CA THR A 78 -27.06 12.14 -1.48
C THR A 78 -26.74 13.50 -2.12
N ALA A 79 -25.99 13.55 -3.22
CA ALA A 79 -25.57 14.81 -3.84
C ALA A 79 -26.20 15.12 -5.22
N GLN A 80 -27.11 14.27 -5.73
CA GLN A 80 -27.76 14.51 -7.04
C GLN A 80 -29.04 15.37 -6.98
N GLN A 81 -29.48 15.87 -5.83
CA GLN A 81 -30.65 16.77 -5.77
C GLN A 81 -30.45 17.94 -4.80
N GLY A 82 -30.37 19.16 -5.38
CA GLY A 82 -30.90 20.39 -4.77
C GLY A 82 -29.95 21.25 -3.93
N GLY A 83 -29.28 22.25 -4.54
CA GLY A 83 -28.61 23.33 -3.77
C GLY A 83 -27.55 24.15 -4.53
N ALA A 84 -27.85 24.62 -5.74
CA ALA A 84 -26.91 25.00 -6.80
C ALA A 84 -26.17 26.37 -6.70
N GLY A 85 -25.75 26.84 -5.52
CA GLY A 85 -25.02 28.13 -5.42
C GLY A 85 -23.83 28.14 -4.47
N LYS A 86 -24.07 27.85 -3.19
CA LYS A 86 -23.04 27.92 -2.14
C LYS A 86 -22.24 26.62 -1.99
N ALA A 87 -22.88 25.47 -2.24
CA ALA A 87 -22.23 24.16 -2.17
C ALA A 87 -21.16 23.95 -3.26
N ALA A 88 -21.36 24.53 -4.45
CA ALA A 88 -20.39 24.47 -5.54
C ALA A 88 -19.11 25.28 -5.24
N GLY A 89 -19.25 26.43 -4.57
CA GLY A 89 -18.11 27.23 -4.09
C GLY A 89 -17.33 26.51 -2.99
N ALA A 90 -18.03 25.93 -2.01
CA ALA A 90 -17.42 25.14 -0.95
C ALA A 90 -16.69 23.90 -1.49
N TRP A 91 -17.26 23.19 -2.47
CA TRP A 91 -16.60 22.04 -3.09
C TRP A 91 -15.33 22.43 -3.84
N ARG A 92 -15.34 23.55 -4.59
CA ARG A 92 -14.13 24.08 -5.24
C ARG A 92 -13.04 24.46 -4.24
N PHE A 93 -13.41 24.99 -3.07
CA PHE A 93 -12.46 25.28 -1.99
C PHE A 93 -11.87 23.99 -1.40
N VAL A 94 -12.71 22.99 -1.14
CA VAL A 94 -12.25 21.66 -0.68
C VAL A 94 -11.30 21.04 -1.68
N GLU A 95 -11.63 21.10 -2.96
CA GLU A 95 -10.86 20.50 -4.04
C GLU A 95 -9.48 21.15 -4.21
N LYS A 96 -9.42 22.49 -4.15
CA LYS A 96 -8.19 23.25 -4.43
C LYS A 96 -7.31 23.48 -3.20
N VAL A 97 -7.88 23.53 -2.00
CA VAL A 97 -7.17 23.90 -0.77
C VAL A 97 -7.11 22.72 0.19
N VAL A 98 -8.26 22.16 0.56
CA VAL A 98 -8.30 21.12 1.60
C VAL A 98 -7.63 19.83 1.14
N MET A 99 -7.87 19.37 -0.09
CA MET A 99 -7.29 18.12 -0.59
C MET A 99 -5.76 18.12 -0.67
N PRO A 100 -5.10 19.10 -1.31
CA PRO A 100 -3.64 19.14 -1.29
C PRO A 100 -3.07 19.33 0.12
N LEU A 101 -3.74 20.09 1.00
CA LEU A 101 -3.32 20.20 2.39
C LEU A 101 -3.40 18.87 3.14
N VAL A 102 -4.50 18.12 3.03
CA VAL A 102 -4.63 16.80 3.67
C VAL A 102 -3.56 15.83 3.17
N VAL A 103 -3.28 15.83 1.87
CA VAL A 103 -2.26 14.97 1.24
C VAL A 103 -0.85 15.32 1.71
N LEU A 104 -0.56 16.59 2.02
CA LEU A 104 0.74 17.02 2.54
C LEU A 104 0.85 16.84 4.07
N ILE A 105 -0.22 17.17 4.80
CA ILE A 105 -0.27 17.08 6.26
C ILE A 105 -0.18 15.62 6.70
N LEU A 106 -0.78 14.68 5.97
CA LEU A 106 -0.77 13.27 6.37
C LEU A 106 0.66 12.68 6.49
N PRO A 107 1.55 12.77 5.48
CA PRO A 107 2.95 12.38 5.62
C PRO A 107 3.71 13.18 6.68
N LEU A 108 3.42 14.48 6.84
CA LEU A 108 4.07 15.32 7.85
C LEU A 108 3.71 14.90 9.28
N MET A 109 2.44 14.57 9.52
CA MET A 109 1.97 14.04 10.81
C MET A 109 2.62 12.70 11.12
N VAL A 110 2.73 11.82 10.12
CA VAL A 110 3.43 10.54 10.27
C VAL A 110 4.91 10.75 10.59
N ALA A 111 5.58 11.68 9.91
CA ALA A 111 6.98 12.02 10.18
C ALA A 111 7.20 12.66 11.56
N TYR A 112 6.21 13.40 12.07
CA TYR A 112 6.28 13.98 13.41
C TYR A 112 6.09 12.92 14.52
N VAL A 113 5.16 11.99 14.32
CA VAL A 113 4.83 10.94 15.31
C VAL A 113 5.83 9.79 15.29
N THR A 114 6.39 9.45 14.14
CA THR A 114 7.24 8.26 13.95
C THR A 114 8.65 8.65 13.51
N GLN A 115 9.64 8.42 14.38
CA GLN A 115 11.06 8.61 14.05
C GLN A 115 11.72 7.35 13.47
N ASN A 116 11.12 6.16 13.67
CA ASN A 116 11.66 4.88 13.21
C ASN A 116 11.09 4.51 11.83
N VAL A 117 11.90 4.70 10.78
CA VAL A 117 11.51 4.42 9.40
C VAL A 117 11.29 2.91 9.19
N GLU A 118 12.06 2.06 9.86
CA GLU A 118 11.90 0.60 9.78
C GLU A 118 10.50 0.15 10.23
N MET A 119 10.01 0.66 11.37
CA MET A 119 8.67 0.35 11.87
C MET A 119 7.59 0.81 10.89
N LEU A 120 7.73 2.02 10.35
CA LEU A 120 6.76 2.59 9.43
C LEU A 120 6.66 1.77 8.12
N VAL A 121 7.80 1.40 7.55
CA VAL A 121 7.86 0.57 6.33
C VAL A 121 7.36 -0.84 6.62
N SER A 122 7.67 -1.40 7.79
CA SER A 122 7.19 -2.72 8.20
C SER A 122 5.67 -2.76 8.30
N ILE A 123 5.04 -1.79 8.97
CA ILE A 123 3.58 -1.70 9.08
C ILE A 123 2.94 -1.44 7.71
N THR A 124 3.39 -0.42 6.99
CA THR A 124 2.78 -0.07 5.69
C THR A 124 2.95 -1.17 4.64
N GLY A 125 4.11 -1.81 4.59
CA GLY A 125 4.40 -2.92 3.69
C GLY A 125 3.63 -4.20 4.02
N SER A 126 3.54 -4.56 5.30
CA SER A 126 2.84 -5.78 5.71
C SER A 126 1.32 -5.65 5.65
N TYR A 127 0.73 -4.66 6.34
CA TYR A 127 -0.72 -4.51 6.42
C TYR A 127 -1.30 -4.02 5.08
N GLY A 128 -0.66 -3.00 4.48
CA GLY A 128 -1.07 -2.45 3.18
C GLY A 128 -0.85 -3.44 2.03
N GLY A 129 0.34 -4.06 1.96
CA GLY A 129 0.66 -5.07 0.96
C GLY A 129 -0.26 -6.28 1.06
N CYS A 130 -0.46 -6.83 2.27
CA CYS A 130 -1.35 -7.97 2.46
C CYS A 130 -2.80 -7.65 2.07
N ALA A 131 -3.28 -6.45 2.40
CA ALA A 131 -4.62 -6.01 2.02
C ALA A 131 -4.80 -5.95 0.49
N ILE A 132 -3.86 -5.33 -0.22
CA ILE A 132 -3.99 -5.08 -1.67
C ILE A 132 -3.68 -6.34 -2.48
N GLU A 133 -2.70 -7.15 -2.06
CA GLU A 133 -2.25 -8.32 -2.83
C GLU A 133 -3.09 -9.58 -2.57
N PHE A 134 -3.64 -9.75 -1.36
CA PHE A 134 -4.35 -10.98 -0.98
C PHE A 134 -5.81 -10.73 -0.59
N ILE A 135 -6.11 -9.77 0.29
CA ILE A 135 -7.46 -9.61 0.84
C ILE A 135 -8.43 -9.01 -0.20
N ILE A 136 -8.09 -7.90 -0.84
CA ILE A 136 -8.99 -7.25 -1.81
C ILE A 136 -9.31 -8.17 -3.01
N PRO A 137 -8.33 -8.83 -3.66
CA PRO A 137 -8.60 -9.73 -4.77
C PRO A 137 -9.47 -10.93 -4.36
N THR A 138 -9.27 -11.49 -3.17
CA THR A 138 -10.09 -12.62 -2.68
C THR A 138 -11.52 -12.20 -2.40
N LEU A 139 -11.74 -11.04 -1.74
CA LEU A 139 -13.08 -10.49 -1.51
C LEU A 139 -13.81 -10.17 -2.81
N LEU A 140 -13.11 -9.62 -3.81
CA LEU A 140 -13.68 -9.37 -5.13
C LEU A 140 -14.11 -10.67 -5.81
N VAL A 141 -13.30 -11.71 -5.74
CA VAL A 141 -13.66 -13.04 -6.27
C VAL A 141 -14.89 -13.60 -5.55
N MET A 142 -14.98 -13.47 -4.22
CA MET A 142 -16.15 -13.92 -3.46
C MET A 142 -17.42 -13.14 -3.82
N ALA A 143 -17.33 -11.83 -3.94
CA ALA A 143 -18.44 -10.97 -4.33
C ALA A 143 -18.90 -11.24 -5.77
N ALA A 144 -17.95 -11.42 -6.69
CA ALA A 144 -18.24 -11.78 -8.08
C ALA A 144 -18.97 -13.12 -8.17
N ARG A 145 -18.50 -14.15 -7.45
CA ARG A 145 -19.16 -15.47 -7.41
C ARG A 145 -20.58 -15.39 -6.86
N LYS A 146 -20.82 -14.63 -5.79
CA LYS A 146 -22.16 -14.44 -5.23
C LYS A 146 -23.10 -13.77 -6.24
N LYS A 147 -22.63 -12.75 -6.97
CA LYS A 147 -23.42 -12.09 -8.03
C LYS A 147 -23.72 -13.03 -9.19
N ILE A 148 -22.72 -13.78 -9.68
CA ILE A 148 -22.89 -14.73 -10.79
C ILE A 148 -23.87 -15.84 -10.42
N ALA A 149 -23.78 -16.38 -9.20
CA ALA A 149 -24.74 -17.37 -8.71
C ALA A 149 -26.18 -16.81 -8.68
N GLY A 150 -26.35 -15.54 -8.32
CA GLY A 150 -27.64 -14.84 -8.41
C GLY A 150 -28.17 -14.76 -9.86
N TYR A 151 -27.33 -14.38 -10.82
CA TYR A 151 -27.72 -14.29 -12.24
C TYR A 151 -28.02 -15.64 -12.89
N ALA A 152 -27.30 -16.70 -12.48
CA ALA A 152 -27.53 -18.06 -12.96
C ALA A 152 -28.90 -18.61 -12.49
N GLN A 153 -29.35 -18.23 -11.30
CA GLN A 153 -30.68 -18.59 -10.79
C GLN A 153 -31.81 -17.83 -11.47
N SER A 154 -31.57 -16.60 -11.95
CA SER A 154 -32.54 -15.82 -12.73
C SER A 154 -32.63 -16.23 -14.21
N GLY A 155 -31.93 -17.28 -14.65
CA GLY A 155 -32.06 -17.85 -16.00
C GLY A 155 -31.38 -17.06 -17.12
N GLU A 156 -30.52 -16.08 -16.80
CA GLU A 156 -29.79 -15.32 -17.81
C GLU A 156 -28.62 -16.14 -18.40
N VAL A 157 -28.65 -16.36 -19.71
CA VAL A 157 -27.63 -17.12 -20.47
C VAL A 157 -26.21 -16.58 -20.24
N SER A 158 -26.08 -15.27 -20.01
CA SER A 158 -24.80 -14.60 -19.73
C SER A 158 -24.19 -15.03 -18.39
N GLY A 159 -25.00 -15.25 -17.35
CA GLY A 159 -24.54 -15.73 -16.05
C GLY A 159 -24.00 -17.17 -16.09
N MET A 160 -24.62 -18.03 -16.91
CA MET A 160 -24.24 -19.43 -17.06
C MET A 160 -22.92 -19.61 -17.83
N MET A 161 -22.67 -18.80 -18.87
CA MET A 161 -21.38 -18.77 -19.56
C MET A 161 -20.24 -18.23 -18.69
N LEU A 162 -20.52 -17.22 -17.84
CA LEU A 162 -19.52 -16.65 -16.94
C LEU A 162 -19.14 -17.63 -15.83
N GLN A 163 -20.12 -18.37 -15.29
CA GLN A 163 -19.87 -19.44 -14.30
C GLN A 163 -18.93 -20.52 -14.86
N SER A 164 -19.12 -20.94 -16.11
CA SER A 164 -18.26 -21.92 -16.79
C SER A 164 -16.80 -21.44 -16.87
N LYS A 165 -16.55 -20.17 -17.21
CA LYS A 165 -15.20 -19.60 -17.28
C LYS A 165 -14.54 -19.47 -15.89
N PHE A 166 -15.29 -19.07 -14.86
CA PHE A 166 -14.77 -19.01 -13.49
C PHE A 166 -14.48 -20.40 -12.89
N SER A 167 -15.13 -21.46 -13.41
CA SER A 167 -14.92 -22.83 -12.96
C SER A 167 -13.57 -23.43 -13.38
N MET A 168 -12.84 -22.80 -14.31
CA MET A 168 -11.65 -23.40 -14.94
C MET A 168 -10.30 -22.98 -14.32
N GLY A 169 -10.30 -22.02 -13.39
CA GLY A 169 -9.06 -21.53 -12.74
C GLY A 169 -8.68 -22.23 -11.44
N VAL A 170 -7.43 -22.06 -10.97
CA VAL A 170 -6.98 -22.49 -9.61
C VAL A 170 -7.83 -21.82 -8.51
N LEU A 171 -8.31 -20.61 -8.78
CA LEU A 171 -9.32 -19.86 -8.02
C LEU A 171 -10.76 -20.29 -8.37
N SER A 172 -11.00 -21.53 -8.77
CA SER A 172 -12.35 -22.08 -8.95
C SER A 172 -12.85 -22.70 -7.65
N LYS A 173 -11.98 -23.44 -6.96
CA LYS A 173 -12.34 -24.13 -5.71
C LYS A 173 -12.55 -23.10 -4.59
N PRO A 174 -13.72 -23.10 -3.91
CA PRO A 174 -13.96 -22.19 -2.78
C PRO A 174 -12.94 -22.41 -1.65
N PHE A 175 -12.45 -23.64 -1.48
CA PHE A 175 -11.39 -23.99 -0.55
C PHE A 175 -10.12 -23.14 -0.73
N VAL A 176 -9.67 -22.91 -1.96
CA VAL A 176 -8.44 -22.13 -2.22
C VAL A 176 -8.60 -20.67 -1.79
N VAL A 177 -9.79 -20.10 -1.98
CA VAL A 177 -10.08 -18.71 -1.56
C VAL A 177 -10.06 -18.58 -0.04
N TYR A 178 -10.69 -19.51 0.68
CA TYR A 178 -10.65 -19.53 2.15
C TYR A 178 -9.24 -19.82 2.69
N LEU A 179 -8.45 -20.64 2.00
CA LEU A 179 -7.07 -20.92 2.36
C LEU A 179 -6.20 -19.68 2.23
N ILE A 180 -6.32 -18.91 1.14
CA ILE A 180 -5.58 -17.65 0.96
C ILE A 180 -5.99 -16.63 2.02
N LEU A 181 -7.28 -16.50 2.32
CA LEU A 181 -7.78 -15.63 3.39
C LEU A 181 -7.25 -16.04 4.76
N GLY A 182 -7.31 -17.34 5.10
CA GLY A 182 -6.76 -17.87 6.35
C GLY A 182 -5.25 -17.65 6.47
N TRP A 183 -4.51 -17.88 5.38
CA TRP A 183 -3.07 -17.63 5.32
C TRP A 183 -2.75 -16.14 5.51
N SER A 184 -3.49 -15.25 4.84
CA SER A 184 -3.32 -13.80 5.00
C SER A 184 -3.59 -13.34 6.44
N ALA A 185 -4.62 -13.89 7.10
CA ALA A 185 -4.92 -13.60 8.49
C ALA A 185 -3.81 -14.11 9.43
N LEU A 186 -3.30 -15.32 9.19
CA LEU A 186 -2.17 -15.86 9.95
C LEU A 186 -0.92 -14.97 9.83
N CYS A 187 -0.57 -14.56 8.62
CA CYS A 187 0.56 -13.65 8.39
C CYS A 187 0.38 -12.31 9.12
N LEU A 188 -0.83 -11.73 9.11
CA LEU A 188 -1.10 -10.48 9.82
C LEU A 188 -1.02 -10.66 11.35
N ILE A 189 -1.47 -11.79 11.89
CA ILE A 189 -1.33 -12.10 13.33
C ILE A 189 0.15 -12.19 13.70
N LEU A 190 0.94 -12.94 12.94
CA LEU A 190 2.38 -13.09 13.19
C LEU A 190 3.11 -11.75 13.11
N VAL A 191 2.81 -10.92 12.12
CA VAL A 191 3.39 -9.57 12.00
C VAL A 191 2.97 -8.69 13.18
N THR A 192 1.72 -8.78 13.62
CA THR A 192 1.24 -8.01 14.78
C THR A 192 2.02 -8.41 16.03
N ILE A 193 2.23 -9.71 16.27
CA ILE A 193 3.02 -10.20 17.40
C ILE A 193 4.47 -9.69 17.31
N ASN A 194 5.09 -9.78 16.14
CA ASN A 194 6.46 -9.29 15.94
C ASN A 194 6.61 -7.78 16.18
N ASN A 195 5.62 -6.98 15.75
CA ASN A 195 5.62 -5.54 16.00
C ASN A 195 5.42 -5.21 17.48
N MET A 196 4.60 -5.99 18.19
CA MET A 196 4.44 -5.84 19.64
C MET A 196 5.74 -6.17 20.40
N GLU A 197 6.48 -7.20 19.98
CA GLU A 197 7.79 -7.51 20.59
C GLU A 197 8.83 -6.42 20.32
N LYS A 198 8.82 -5.83 19.11
CA LYS A 198 9.69 -4.69 18.77
C LYS A 198 9.34 -3.40 19.51
N LEU A 199 8.12 -3.25 20.00
CA LEU A 199 7.67 -2.08 20.78
C LEU A 199 8.05 -2.18 22.27
N ASP A 200 8.36 -3.38 22.76
CA ASP A 200 8.69 -3.66 24.17
C ASP A 200 10.21 -3.62 24.45
N LYS A 201 11.03 -3.49 23.40
CA LYS A 201 12.49 -3.33 23.46
C LYS A 201 12.88 -1.88 23.15
#